data_AF-A0A6D2K994-F1
#
_entry.id   AF-A0A6D2K994-F1
#
_cell.length_a   1.000
_cell.length_b   1.000
_cell.length_c   1.000
_cell.angle_alpha   90.00
_cell.angle_beta   90.00
_cell.angle_gamma   90.00
#
_symmetry.space_group_name_H-M   'P 1'
#
loop_
_entity.id
_entity.type
_entity.pdbx_description
1 polymer ?
#
loop_
_entity_poly.entity_id
_entity_poly.type
_entity_poly.pdbx_seq_one_letter_code
_entity_poly.pdbx_strand_id
1 'polypeptide(L)'
;MYHGGTNFDRTSGGPYITTSYDYDAPLDEFGNLNQPKYGHLKQLHDVLHSMEKTLTHGNISTIDFGNLATATVYKTEEGSSCFFGNVNETSDAIISFQGSSYVVPPWSVSILPDCKTETYNTAKVTTQTSVMVKKPNEAEDEPTTLKWSWRPENMDSFLLKGKGESTMRQLFDQKVVSNDQSDYLWYMTTVDLKEKDPVWGKNMSLRINSTAHVLHAFVNGQHIGNYRAENGKFHYVFEQDAKFNVGANVISLLSITVGLPNYGAFFENVPAGITGPVFIIGRNGDETITKDLSGHKWSYKTGLNGFENQLFSAQSPSTWSGESVPFNRTMTWYKTTFKAPLGNEPVAVDLLGLGKGTAWINGNNIGRYWPAFLSSEDGCAAECNYRGTYYAEKCQTNCGEPTQRWYHVPRSFLNSDGDNTLVLFEEIGGNPSFVNFQTVRVGSVCANVDEKNVLELSCNGKPISAIKFASFGNPGGKCGSFEKGTCEASKDAADILTDECVGKEKCSIDVSEDKFGAPECGGATRRLAVEAIC
;
A
#
# COMPACT_ATOMS: atom_id res chain seq x y z
N MET A 1 -3.28 -3.70 12.17
CA MET A 1 -2.53 -2.63 12.88
C MET A 1 -3.51 -1.60 13.46
N TYR A 2 -3.13 -0.84 14.50
CA TYR A 2 -3.91 0.38 14.87
C TYR A 2 -3.48 1.59 14.05
N HIS A 3 -2.16 1.76 13.88
CA HIS A 3 -1.52 2.55 12.84
C HIS A 3 -0.50 1.66 12.15
N GLY A 4 -0.58 1.54 10.83
CA GLY A 4 0.35 0.73 10.06
C GLY A 4 1.63 1.49 9.69
N GLY A 5 1.46 2.63 9.00
CA GLY A 5 2.55 3.53 8.64
C GLY A 5 3.26 3.13 7.34
N THR A 6 4.58 3.36 7.29
CA THR A 6 5.41 3.20 6.10
C THR A 6 6.70 2.44 6.42
N ASN A 7 7.06 1.49 5.57
CA ASN A 7 8.34 0.79 5.53
C ASN A 7 9.42 1.70 4.90
N PHE A 8 9.92 2.69 5.66
CA PHE A 8 11.00 3.57 5.22
C PHE A 8 12.33 2.84 5.03
N ASP A 9 13.25 3.45 4.27
CA ASP A 9 14.54 2.85 3.96
C ASP A 9 14.42 1.50 3.22
N ARG A 10 15.43 0.64 3.33
CA ARG A 10 15.45 -0.70 2.71
C ARG A 10 15.40 -1.85 3.71
N THR A 11 15.66 -1.61 5.00
CA THR A 11 15.77 -2.70 5.99
C THR A 11 14.45 -3.07 6.68
N SER A 12 13.35 -2.37 6.39
CA SER A 12 12.01 -2.74 6.86
C SER A 12 11.24 -3.61 5.86
N GLY A 13 10.29 -4.39 6.38
CA GLY A 13 9.36 -5.19 5.59
C GLY A 13 9.77 -6.66 5.45
N GLY A 14 9.20 -7.32 4.45
CA GLY A 14 9.48 -8.69 4.05
C GLY A 14 9.70 -8.76 2.53
N PRO A 15 9.81 -9.95 1.94
CA PRO A 15 9.98 -10.06 0.51
C PRO A 15 8.71 -9.52 -0.18
N TYR A 16 8.87 -8.58 -1.11
CA TYR A 16 7.78 -7.99 -1.90
C TYR A 16 6.69 -7.25 -1.09
N ILE A 17 6.92 -6.94 0.18
CA ILE A 17 6.03 -6.04 0.92
C ILE A 17 6.23 -4.62 0.37
N THR A 18 5.13 -3.91 0.11
CA THR A 18 5.13 -2.52 -0.36
C THR A 18 5.76 -1.58 0.67
N THR A 19 6.17 -0.41 0.21
CA THR A 19 6.64 0.65 1.10
C THR A 19 5.51 1.17 1.98
N SER A 20 4.29 1.27 1.47
CA SER A 20 3.11 1.49 2.29
C SER A 20 2.86 0.27 3.18
N TYR A 21 2.61 0.52 4.46
CA TYR A 21 2.16 -0.47 5.43
C TYR A 21 0.81 -0.05 6.04
N ASP A 22 -0.03 0.65 5.29
CA ASP A 22 -1.31 1.22 5.70
C ASP A 22 -2.20 0.24 6.49
N TYR A 23 -2.30 -1.00 5.99
CA TYR A 23 -3.02 -2.10 6.62
C TYR A 23 -4.54 -1.90 6.76
N ASP A 24 -5.12 -0.90 6.07
CA ASP A 24 -6.47 -0.42 6.30
C ASP A 24 -6.70 -0.20 7.82
N ALA A 25 -5.70 0.38 8.48
CA ALA A 25 -5.70 0.57 9.92
C ALA A 25 -6.65 1.73 10.32
N PRO A 26 -7.13 1.78 11.58
CA PRO A 26 -7.89 2.93 12.10
C PRO A 26 -7.19 4.28 11.93
N LEU A 27 -5.85 4.30 11.99
CA LEU A 27 -5.05 5.44 11.54
C LEU A 27 -4.35 5.05 10.24
N ASP A 28 -4.62 5.78 9.16
CA ASP A 28 -4.05 5.50 7.83
C ASP A 28 -2.52 5.62 7.83
N GLU A 29 -1.86 5.28 6.72
CA GLU A 29 -0.41 5.41 6.53
C GLU A 29 0.12 6.81 6.92
N PHE A 30 -0.69 7.84 6.76
CA PHE A 30 -0.33 9.23 6.99
C PHE A 30 -0.68 9.72 8.40
N GLY A 31 -1.28 8.88 9.24
CA GLY A 31 -1.72 9.21 10.59
C GLY A 31 -3.08 9.92 10.65
N ASN A 32 -3.83 9.99 9.56
CA ASN A 32 -5.19 10.51 9.55
C ASN A 32 -6.15 9.47 10.15
N LEU A 33 -7.29 9.96 10.66
CA LEU A 33 -8.38 9.07 11.10
C LEU A 33 -9.02 8.40 9.88
N ASN A 34 -8.86 7.07 9.76
CA ASN A 34 -9.55 6.27 8.76
C ASN A 34 -11.00 6.05 9.20
N GLN A 35 -11.87 6.98 8.81
CA GLN A 35 -13.27 6.97 9.16
C GLN A 35 -14.11 6.23 8.12
N PRO A 36 -15.02 5.34 8.54
CA PRO A 36 -15.63 5.31 9.88
C PRO A 36 -14.95 4.34 10.86
N LYS A 37 -13.95 3.56 10.44
CA LYS A 37 -13.36 2.48 11.23
C LYS A 37 -12.83 2.96 12.58
N TYR A 38 -12.09 4.07 12.61
CA TYR A 38 -11.58 4.65 13.85
C TYR A 38 -12.71 5.00 14.82
N GLY A 39 -13.70 5.77 14.37
CA GLY A 39 -14.78 6.23 15.24
C GLY A 39 -15.72 5.12 15.69
N HIS A 40 -16.01 4.15 14.81
CA HIS A 40 -16.83 2.98 15.15
C HIS A 40 -16.15 2.12 16.22
N LEU A 41 -14.84 1.86 16.08
CA LEU A 41 -14.07 1.15 17.11
C LEU A 41 -13.91 1.97 18.40
N LYS A 42 -13.77 3.30 18.31
CA LYS A 42 -13.77 4.17 19.48
C LYS A 42 -15.09 4.06 20.25
N GLN A 43 -16.23 4.14 19.56
CA GLN A 43 -17.56 3.99 20.17
C GLN A 43 -17.73 2.60 20.82
N LEU A 44 -17.26 1.54 20.17
CA LEU A 44 -17.22 0.20 20.76
C LEU A 44 -16.44 0.19 22.08
N HIS A 45 -15.21 0.75 22.09
CA HIS A 45 -14.39 0.80 23.30
C HIS A 45 -15.04 1.64 24.40
N ASP A 46 -15.61 2.81 24.06
CA ASP A 46 -16.32 3.67 25.02
C ASP A 46 -17.45 2.89 25.74
N VAL A 47 -18.20 2.06 25.00
CA VAL A 47 -19.25 1.20 25.57
C VAL A 47 -18.68 0.06 26.40
N LEU A 48 -17.64 -0.64 25.92
CA LEU A 48 -17.02 -1.74 26.67
C LEU A 48 -16.41 -1.25 28.00
N HIS A 49 -15.80 -0.07 28.02
CA HIS A 49 -15.29 0.54 29.25
C HIS A 49 -16.42 0.85 30.24
N SER A 50 -17.59 1.31 29.76
CA SER A 50 -18.75 1.51 30.64
C SER A 50 -19.24 0.22 31.31
N MET A 51 -18.90 -0.94 30.75
CA MET A 51 -19.28 -2.28 31.21
C MET A 51 -18.14 -3.00 31.95
N GLU A 52 -17.00 -2.35 32.21
CA GLU A 52 -15.78 -2.99 32.69
C GLU A 52 -16.02 -3.87 33.93
N LYS A 53 -16.79 -3.36 34.90
CA LYS A 53 -17.07 -4.09 36.15
C LYS A 53 -17.85 -5.39 35.91
N THR A 54 -18.92 -5.35 35.12
CA THR A 54 -19.72 -6.55 34.83
C THR A 54 -18.94 -7.54 33.98
N LEU A 55 -18.13 -7.07 33.02
CA LEU A 55 -17.29 -7.91 32.17
C LEU A 55 -16.20 -8.66 32.95
N THR A 56 -15.61 -8.01 33.96
CA THR A 56 -14.45 -8.55 34.69
C THR A 56 -14.83 -9.33 35.95
N HIS A 57 -15.98 -9.03 36.57
CA HIS A 57 -16.40 -9.64 37.84
C HIS A 57 -17.73 -10.42 37.73
N GLY A 58 -18.44 -10.30 36.61
CA GLY A 58 -19.77 -10.88 36.46
C GLY A 58 -19.75 -12.37 36.16
N ASN A 59 -20.74 -13.09 36.70
CA ASN A 59 -21.05 -14.43 36.26
C ASN A 59 -21.61 -14.39 34.84
N ILE A 60 -21.13 -15.29 33.98
CA ILE A 60 -21.50 -15.35 32.57
C ILE A 60 -22.59 -16.40 32.38
N SER A 61 -23.64 -16.04 31.65
CA SER A 61 -24.66 -17.00 31.17
C SER A 61 -25.02 -16.70 29.73
N THR A 62 -25.25 -17.74 28.94
CA THR A 62 -25.66 -17.61 27.54
C THR A 62 -27.04 -18.23 27.34
N ILE A 63 -27.89 -17.54 26.59
CA ILE A 63 -29.23 -17.96 26.21
C ILE A 63 -29.24 -18.11 24.69
N ASP A 64 -29.67 -19.28 24.22
CA ASP A 64 -29.90 -19.55 22.80
C ASP A 64 -31.37 -19.28 22.47
N PHE A 65 -31.61 -18.41 21.49
CA PHE A 65 -32.96 -18.10 21.00
C PHE A 65 -33.31 -18.90 19.74
N GLY A 66 -32.43 -19.78 19.29
CA GLY A 66 -32.52 -20.46 18.00
C GLY A 66 -32.21 -19.52 16.83
N ASN A 67 -32.27 -20.06 15.60
CA ASN A 67 -32.07 -19.28 14.37
C ASN A 67 -30.79 -18.44 14.35
N LEU A 68 -29.71 -18.96 14.93
CA LEU A 68 -28.39 -18.30 14.99
C LEU A 68 -28.35 -17.02 15.86
N ALA A 69 -29.33 -16.85 16.75
CA ALA A 69 -29.44 -15.72 17.67
C ALA A 69 -29.14 -16.14 19.12
N THR A 70 -28.30 -15.38 19.81
CA THR A 70 -27.89 -15.66 21.20
C THR A 70 -27.86 -14.39 22.04
N ALA A 71 -28.02 -14.52 23.36
CA ALA A 71 -27.68 -13.47 24.32
C ALA A 71 -26.62 -13.99 25.30
N THR A 72 -25.55 -13.23 25.49
CA THR A 72 -24.59 -13.44 26.59
C THR A 72 -24.77 -12.36 27.63
N VAL A 73 -25.02 -12.77 28.87
CA VAL A 73 -25.30 -11.90 30.01
C VAL A 73 -24.16 -12.02 31.01
N TYR A 74 -23.59 -10.88 31.39
CA TYR A 74 -22.62 -10.75 32.47
C TYR A 74 -23.32 -10.12 33.66
N LYS A 75 -23.36 -10.81 34.81
CA LYS A 75 -24.15 -10.37 35.96
C LYS A 75 -23.32 -10.30 37.25
N THR A 76 -23.40 -9.17 37.91
CA THR A 76 -22.89 -8.93 39.28
C THR A 76 -24.06 -8.67 40.23
N GLU A 77 -23.80 -8.46 41.51
CA GLU A 77 -24.82 -8.02 42.48
C GLU A 77 -25.34 -6.61 42.18
N GLU A 78 -24.51 -5.76 41.56
CA GLU A 78 -24.82 -4.34 41.31
C GLU A 78 -25.52 -4.09 39.97
N GLY A 79 -25.44 -5.04 39.04
CA GLY A 79 -26.02 -4.87 37.71
C GLY A 79 -25.63 -5.96 36.72
N SER A 80 -26.14 -5.83 35.50
CA SER A 80 -25.89 -6.77 34.41
C SER A 80 -25.69 -6.06 33.09
N SER A 81 -24.86 -6.63 32.24
CA SER A 81 -24.59 -6.14 30.90
C SER A 81 -24.73 -7.26 29.87
N CYS A 82 -25.30 -6.97 28.71
CA CYS A 82 -25.75 -7.97 27.74
C CYS A 82 -25.16 -7.75 26.34
N PHE A 83 -24.86 -8.86 25.67
CA PHE A 83 -24.48 -8.92 24.25
C PHE A 83 -25.50 -9.78 23.52
N PHE A 84 -26.17 -9.22 22.53
CA PHE A 84 -27.14 -9.91 21.70
C PHE A 84 -26.53 -10.16 20.33
N GLY A 85 -26.17 -11.41 20.05
CA GLY A 85 -25.48 -11.80 18.82
C GLY A 85 -26.41 -12.41 17.79
N ASN A 86 -26.20 -12.05 16.53
CA ASN A 86 -26.81 -12.68 15.36
C ASN A 86 -25.70 -13.08 14.37
N VAL A 87 -25.45 -14.38 14.24
CA VAL A 87 -24.46 -14.90 13.28
C VAL A 87 -25.08 -15.27 11.92
N ASN A 88 -26.37 -15.01 11.72
CA ASN A 88 -26.99 -15.13 10.41
C ASN A 88 -26.43 -14.06 9.46
N GLU A 89 -26.07 -14.44 8.24
CA GLU A 89 -25.46 -13.53 7.27
C GLU A 89 -26.49 -12.78 6.39
N THR A 90 -27.78 -13.12 6.47
CA THR A 90 -28.79 -12.60 5.55
C THR A 90 -29.96 -11.91 6.24
N SER A 91 -30.42 -12.42 7.39
CA SER A 91 -31.63 -11.91 8.05
C SER A 91 -31.38 -11.34 9.45
N ASP A 92 -32.13 -10.31 9.79
CA ASP A 92 -32.22 -9.77 11.15
C ASP A 92 -32.75 -10.83 12.12
N ALA A 93 -32.29 -10.79 13.37
CA ALA A 93 -32.84 -11.56 14.47
C ALA A 93 -33.70 -10.68 15.36
N ILE A 94 -34.84 -11.19 15.81
CA ILE A 94 -35.71 -10.54 16.80
C ILE A 94 -35.54 -11.26 18.13
N ILE A 95 -34.88 -10.61 19.09
CA ILE A 95 -34.63 -11.17 20.43
C ILE A 95 -35.60 -10.54 21.43
N SER A 96 -36.46 -11.38 22.00
CA SER A 96 -37.36 -10.98 23.09
C SER A 96 -36.68 -11.25 24.44
N PHE A 97 -36.25 -10.20 25.14
CA PHE A 97 -35.55 -10.30 26.41
C PHE A 97 -36.13 -9.33 27.45
N GLN A 98 -36.49 -9.88 28.62
CA GLN A 98 -37.08 -9.12 29.75
C GLN A 98 -38.28 -8.23 29.36
N GLY A 99 -39.14 -8.71 28.47
CA GLY A 99 -40.34 -7.98 28.03
C GLY A 99 -40.09 -6.90 26.97
N SER A 100 -38.86 -6.74 26.52
CA SER A 100 -38.49 -5.87 25.39
C SER A 100 -38.07 -6.70 24.17
N SER A 101 -38.21 -6.13 22.97
CA SER A 101 -37.84 -6.77 21.71
C SER A 101 -36.73 -5.98 21.03
N TYR A 102 -35.69 -6.68 20.60
CA TYR A 102 -34.49 -6.09 19.99
C TYR A 102 -34.27 -6.67 18.60
N VAL A 103 -34.07 -5.80 17.61
CA VAL A 103 -33.73 -6.19 16.24
C VAL A 103 -32.21 -6.13 16.09
N VAL A 104 -31.60 -7.29 15.89
CA VAL A 104 -30.15 -7.46 15.73
C VAL A 104 -29.84 -7.74 14.25
N PRO A 105 -29.20 -6.82 13.53
CA PRO A 105 -28.83 -6.99 12.12
C PRO A 105 -28.02 -8.26 11.83
N PRO A 106 -27.93 -8.72 10.57
CA PRO A 106 -27.19 -9.92 10.21
C PRO A 106 -25.70 -9.71 10.49
N TRP A 107 -25.03 -10.75 10.98
CA TRP A 107 -23.61 -10.75 11.30
C TRP A 107 -23.21 -9.61 12.24
N SER A 108 -23.99 -9.42 13.32
CA SER A 108 -23.79 -8.31 14.25
C SER A 108 -24.02 -8.67 15.70
N VAL A 109 -23.54 -7.80 16.59
CA VAL A 109 -23.77 -7.88 18.02
C VAL A 109 -24.29 -6.53 18.52
N SER A 110 -25.45 -6.53 19.16
CA SER A 110 -25.97 -5.40 19.93
C SER A 110 -25.45 -5.47 21.37
N ILE A 111 -25.01 -4.33 21.91
CA ILE A 111 -24.39 -4.21 23.23
C ILE A 111 -25.27 -3.32 24.11
N LEU A 112 -25.65 -3.86 25.27
CA LEU A 112 -26.54 -3.24 26.24
C LEU A 112 -25.85 -3.20 27.62
N PRO A 113 -25.27 -2.06 28.03
CA PRO A 113 -24.53 -1.95 29.30
C PRO A 113 -25.35 -2.28 30.55
N ASP A 114 -26.67 -2.10 30.48
CA ASP A 114 -27.63 -2.33 31.55
C ASP A 114 -28.62 -3.47 31.26
N CYS A 115 -28.40 -4.23 30.17
CA CYS A 115 -29.32 -5.23 29.62
C CYS A 115 -30.71 -4.71 29.20
N LYS A 116 -30.89 -3.39 29.03
CA LYS A 116 -32.17 -2.77 28.66
C LYS A 116 -32.06 -1.82 27.47
N THR A 117 -31.01 -1.00 27.40
CA THR A 117 -30.85 -0.01 26.32
C THR A 117 -29.70 -0.42 25.42
N GLU A 118 -29.97 -0.58 24.12
CA GLU A 118 -28.93 -0.76 23.11
C GLU A 118 -28.18 0.57 22.95
N THR A 119 -26.89 0.57 23.28
CA THR A 119 -26.02 1.75 23.12
C THR A 119 -25.09 1.61 21.93
N TYR A 120 -24.90 0.40 21.41
CA TYR A 120 -24.05 0.12 20.25
C TYR A 120 -24.48 -1.16 19.55
N ASN A 121 -24.33 -1.19 18.23
CA ASN A 121 -24.40 -2.42 17.46
C ASN A 121 -23.26 -2.43 16.43
N THR A 122 -22.60 -3.58 16.26
CA THR A 122 -21.41 -3.68 15.39
C THR A 122 -21.68 -3.40 13.92
N ALA A 123 -22.92 -3.48 13.45
CA ALA A 123 -23.34 -3.20 12.08
C ALA A 123 -24.07 -1.85 11.90
N LYS A 124 -24.45 -1.16 13.00
CA LYS A 124 -25.07 0.18 12.95
C LYS A 124 -23.99 1.24 13.08
N VAL A 125 -23.41 1.65 11.95
CA VAL A 125 -22.32 2.63 11.89
C VAL A 125 -22.89 4.04 11.86
N THR A 126 -22.70 4.81 12.94
CA THR A 126 -23.15 6.21 13.05
C THR A 126 -22.04 7.24 12.80
N THR A 127 -20.79 6.79 12.86
CA THR A 127 -19.62 7.63 12.56
C THR A 127 -19.61 8.01 11.08
N GLN A 128 -19.32 9.27 10.76
CA GLN A 128 -19.10 9.70 9.38
C GLN A 128 -18.03 8.84 8.67
N THR A 129 -18.12 8.70 7.36
CA THR A 129 -17.05 8.19 6.50
C THR A 129 -16.26 9.38 5.96
N SER A 130 -14.94 9.30 5.90
CA SER A 130 -14.09 10.35 5.31
C SER A 130 -13.38 9.82 4.07
N VAL A 131 -13.55 10.50 2.95
CA VAL A 131 -12.88 10.17 1.69
C VAL A 131 -11.64 11.02 1.56
N MET A 132 -10.48 10.39 1.70
CA MET A 132 -9.19 11.04 1.57
C MET A 132 -8.84 11.25 0.10
N VAL A 133 -8.45 12.46 -0.26
CA VAL A 133 -8.00 12.85 -1.60
C VAL A 133 -6.55 13.31 -1.55
N LYS A 134 -5.85 13.16 -2.67
CA LYS A 134 -4.53 13.72 -2.87
C LYS A 134 -4.66 14.97 -3.74
N LYS A 135 -4.16 16.10 -3.25
CA LYS A 135 -4.26 17.40 -3.95
C LYS A 135 -2.88 17.90 -4.32
N PRO A 136 -2.70 18.46 -5.54
CA PRO A 136 -1.41 18.98 -5.97
C PRO A 136 -0.84 20.03 -5.00
N ASN A 137 0.49 20.13 -4.98
CA ASN A 137 1.20 21.17 -4.26
C ASN A 137 0.82 22.57 -4.76
N GLU A 138 0.26 23.41 -3.89
CA GLU A 138 -0.11 24.81 -4.16
C GLU A 138 0.98 25.83 -3.73
N ALA A 139 2.13 25.37 -3.21
CA ALA A 139 3.22 26.25 -2.77
C ALA A 139 4.01 26.91 -3.91
N GLU A 140 3.80 26.43 -5.15
CA GLU A 140 4.38 27.00 -6.36
C GLU A 140 3.24 27.57 -7.21
N ASP A 141 3.37 28.82 -7.66
CA ASP A 141 2.39 29.48 -8.54
C ASP A 141 2.30 28.74 -9.90
N GLU A 142 1.33 27.82 -10.01
CA GLU A 142 1.01 26.99 -11.20
C GLU A 142 2.10 25.99 -11.67
N PRO A 143 1.77 24.87 -12.35
CA PRO A 143 2.51 23.62 -12.24
C PRO A 143 3.79 23.68 -13.06
N THR A 144 4.87 24.19 -12.48
CA THR A 144 6.18 23.96 -13.06
C THR A 144 6.53 22.51 -12.82
N THR A 145 6.35 21.70 -13.85
CA THR A 145 6.97 20.38 -13.96
C THR A 145 8.37 20.44 -13.35
N LEU A 146 8.66 19.51 -12.45
CA LEU A 146 9.92 19.48 -11.72
C LEU A 146 11.09 19.55 -12.70
N LYS A 147 12.05 20.43 -12.43
CA LYS A 147 13.25 20.56 -13.27
C LYS A 147 14.24 19.49 -12.87
N TRP A 148 14.48 18.55 -13.78
CA TRP A 148 15.30 17.38 -13.52
C TRP A 148 16.74 17.59 -13.97
N SER A 149 17.64 17.04 -13.17
CA SER A 149 19.01 16.74 -13.54
C SER A 149 19.23 15.25 -13.40
N TRP A 150 20.20 14.69 -14.13
CA TRP A 150 20.41 13.26 -14.18
C TRP A 150 21.88 12.89 -14.30
N ARG A 151 22.17 11.61 -14.03
CA ARG A 151 23.42 10.96 -14.41
C ARG A 151 23.23 9.44 -14.48
N PRO A 152 23.99 8.71 -15.32
CA PRO A 152 23.94 7.26 -15.32
C PRO A 152 24.64 6.69 -14.08
N GLU A 153 24.16 5.54 -13.61
CA GLU A 153 24.95 4.68 -12.73
C GLU A 153 26.19 4.19 -13.49
N ASN A 154 27.37 4.38 -12.92
CA ASN A 154 28.60 3.94 -13.56
C ASN A 154 28.80 2.45 -13.30
N MET A 155 28.71 1.62 -14.34
CA MET A 155 28.80 0.16 -14.22
C MET A 155 29.94 -0.44 -15.05
N ASP A 156 30.72 0.37 -15.76
CA ASP A 156 31.70 -0.09 -16.77
C ASP A 156 32.75 -1.04 -16.18
N SER A 157 33.20 -0.80 -14.94
CA SER A 157 34.14 -1.68 -14.25
C SER A 157 33.59 -3.10 -14.05
N PHE A 158 32.28 -3.22 -13.84
CA PHE A 158 31.62 -4.50 -13.61
C PHE A 158 31.31 -5.16 -14.95
N LEU A 159 30.64 -4.42 -15.83
CA LEU A 159 30.14 -4.88 -17.11
C LEU A 159 31.25 -5.25 -18.11
N LEU A 160 32.35 -4.50 -18.14
CA LEU A 160 33.41 -4.67 -19.14
C LEU A 160 34.65 -5.36 -18.60
N LYS A 161 34.95 -5.23 -17.29
CA LYS A 161 36.18 -5.78 -16.69
C LYS A 161 35.92 -6.97 -15.78
N GLY A 162 34.67 -7.21 -15.35
CA GLY A 162 34.33 -8.30 -14.43
C GLY A 162 35.07 -8.22 -13.09
N LYS A 163 35.41 -7.01 -12.63
CA LYS A 163 36.18 -6.79 -11.41
C LYS A 163 35.30 -6.26 -10.29
N GLY A 164 35.19 -7.04 -9.22
CA GLY A 164 34.58 -6.65 -7.95
C GLY A 164 35.59 -6.56 -6.80
N GLU A 165 35.07 -6.47 -5.59
CA GLU A 165 35.84 -6.33 -4.34
C GLU A 165 36.41 -7.65 -3.83
N SER A 166 35.73 -8.76 -4.12
CA SER A 166 36.12 -10.09 -3.69
C SER A 166 35.95 -11.12 -4.81
N THR A 167 36.58 -12.30 -4.64
CA THR A 167 36.47 -13.40 -5.60
C THR A 167 36.42 -14.75 -4.91
N MET A 168 35.56 -15.65 -5.39
CA MET A 168 35.40 -17.03 -4.91
C MET A 168 35.43 -18.01 -6.09
N ARG A 169 35.64 -19.32 -5.83
CA ARG A 169 35.65 -20.38 -6.88
C ARG A 169 34.33 -21.15 -7.00
N GLN A 170 33.26 -20.59 -6.48
CA GLN A 170 31.90 -21.11 -6.57
C GLN A 170 30.92 -19.97 -6.37
N LEU A 171 29.65 -20.21 -6.68
CA LEU A 171 28.56 -19.30 -6.41
C LEU A 171 28.20 -19.29 -4.92
N PHE A 172 27.85 -18.11 -4.39
CA PHE A 172 27.44 -17.90 -3.01
C PHE A 172 26.09 -17.19 -2.93
N ASP A 173 25.34 -17.54 -1.89
CA ASP A 173 24.10 -16.86 -1.52
C ASP A 173 24.33 -15.36 -1.29
N GLN A 174 23.40 -14.53 -1.75
CA GLN A 174 23.51 -13.09 -1.66
C GLN A 174 23.61 -12.59 -0.22
N LYS A 175 22.88 -13.19 0.73
CA LYS A 175 22.92 -12.81 2.15
C LYS A 175 24.31 -13.02 2.75
N VAL A 176 25.00 -14.08 2.33
CA VAL A 176 26.36 -14.39 2.81
C VAL A 176 27.37 -13.36 2.32
N VAL A 177 27.24 -12.88 1.08
CA VAL A 177 28.19 -11.94 0.48
C VAL A 177 27.88 -10.50 0.85
N SER A 178 26.63 -10.08 0.74
CA SER A 178 26.23 -8.68 0.96
C SER A 178 25.99 -8.36 2.44
N ASN A 179 25.74 -9.35 3.29
CA ASN A 179 25.27 -9.18 4.66
C ASN A 179 24.12 -8.16 4.77
N ASP A 180 23.24 -8.15 3.77
CA ASP A 180 22.15 -7.18 3.62
C ASP A 180 22.63 -5.71 3.74
N GLN A 181 23.85 -5.38 3.33
CA GLN A 181 24.29 -3.97 3.24
C GLN A 181 23.66 -3.25 2.04
N SER A 182 23.20 -4.00 1.05
CA SER A 182 22.53 -3.49 -0.14
C SER A 182 21.60 -4.56 -0.72
N ASP A 183 20.50 -4.08 -1.32
CA ASP A 183 19.60 -4.91 -2.13
C ASP A 183 20.28 -5.52 -3.35
N TYR A 184 21.32 -4.85 -3.85
CA TYR A 184 22.03 -5.18 -5.09
C TYR A 184 23.32 -5.96 -4.82
N LEU A 185 23.54 -7.06 -5.53
CA LEU A 185 24.78 -7.81 -5.56
C LEU A 185 25.16 -8.19 -7.01
N TRP A 186 26.36 -7.80 -7.43
CA TRP A 186 26.93 -8.21 -8.70
C TRP A 186 27.64 -9.56 -8.58
N TYR A 187 27.32 -10.49 -9.48
CA TYR A 187 28.00 -11.75 -9.71
C TYR A 187 28.67 -11.69 -11.08
N MET A 188 29.99 -11.72 -11.13
CA MET A 188 30.74 -11.58 -12.38
C MET A 188 31.67 -12.76 -12.62
N THR A 189 31.79 -13.22 -13.84
CA THR A 189 32.77 -14.23 -14.22
C THR A 189 33.33 -13.93 -15.61
N THR A 190 34.54 -14.42 -15.87
CA THR A 190 35.14 -14.36 -17.20
C THR A 190 35.33 -15.77 -17.73
N VAL A 191 34.86 -16.00 -18.95
CA VAL A 191 34.99 -17.27 -19.66
C VAL A 191 35.77 -17.06 -20.94
N ASP A 192 36.85 -17.82 -21.09
CA ASP A 192 37.67 -17.82 -22.31
C ASP A 192 37.16 -18.91 -23.25
N LEU A 193 36.52 -18.52 -24.36
CA LEU A 193 35.99 -19.43 -25.37
C LEU A 193 37.00 -19.59 -26.50
N LYS A 194 37.44 -20.82 -26.75
CA LYS A 194 38.35 -21.13 -27.85
C LYS A 194 37.54 -21.48 -29.10
N GLU A 195 38.13 -21.34 -30.28
CA GLU A 195 37.48 -21.75 -31.55
C GLU A 195 37.10 -23.25 -31.56
N LYS A 196 37.82 -24.06 -30.78
CA LYS A 196 37.57 -25.50 -30.62
C LYS A 196 36.64 -25.84 -29.44
N ASP A 197 36.11 -24.84 -28.74
CA ASP A 197 35.21 -25.08 -27.61
C ASP A 197 33.91 -25.72 -28.13
N PRO A 198 33.41 -26.83 -27.55
CA PRO A 198 32.24 -27.53 -28.10
C PRO A 198 30.95 -26.69 -28.17
N VAL A 199 30.81 -25.65 -27.33
CA VAL A 199 29.67 -24.72 -27.42
C VAL A 199 29.84 -23.67 -28.52
N TRP A 200 31.05 -23.45 -29.02
CA TRP A 200 31.35 -22.41 -30.00
C TRP A 200 30.79 -22.74 -31.39
N GLY A 201 30.38 -21.70 -32.13
CA GLY A 201 29.79 -21.84 -33.47
C GLY A 201 28.33 -22.31 -33.50
N LYS A 202 27.70 -22.45 -32.33
CA LYS A 202 26.29 -22.84 -32.15
C LYS A 202 25.41 -21.62 -31.83
N ASN A 203 24.09 -21.80 -31.82
CA ASN A 203 23.21 -20.77 -31.23
C ASN A 203 23.38 -20.79 -29.71
N MET A 204 23.83 -19.68 -29.13
CA MET A 204 24.28 -19.63 -27.73
C MET A 204 23.32 -18.82 -26.86
N SER A 205 23.02 -19.37 -25.68
CA SER A 205 22.26 -18.69 -24.63
C SER A 205 22.95 -18.83 -23.27
N LEU A 206 22.60 -17.93 -22.36
CA LEU A 206 22.99 -17.99 -20.96
C LEU A 206 21.82 -18.50 -20.13
N ARG A 207 22.00 -19.62 -19.43
CA ARG A 207 20.99 -20.21 -18.53
C ARG A 207 21.44 -20.08 -17.08
N ILE A 208 20.57 -19.57 -16.22
CA ILE A 208 20.85 -19.24 -14.82
C ILE A 208 19.73 -19.83 -13.96
N ASN A 209 20.08 -20.70 -13.02
CA ASN A 209 19.17 -21.06 -11.93
C ASN A 209 19.38 -20.07 -10.77
N SER A 210 18.30 -19.40 -10.36
CA SER A 210 18.36 -18.27 -9.45
C SER A 210 17.21 -18.26 -8.45
N THR A 211 17.49 -17.62 -7.32
CA THR A 211 16.60 -17.25 -6.24
C THR A 211 16.54 -15.74 -6.03
N ALA A 212 17.06 -14.96 -6.99
CA ALA A 212 17.03 -13.50 -6.92
C ALA A 212 15.59 -13.02 -7.04
N HIS A 213 15.23 -11.95 -6.34
CA HIS A 213 13.88 -11.41 -6.48
C HIS A 213 13.76 -10.70 -7.84
N VAL A 214 14.80 -9.97 -8.24
CA VAL A 214 14.99 -9.47 -9.60
C VAL A 214 16.40 -9.82 -10.07
N LEU A 215 16.54 -10.16 -11.35
CA LEU A 215 17.80 -10.47 -12.02
C LEU A 215 17.94 -9.59 -13.27
N HIS A 216 19.11 -8.98 -13.46
CA HIS A 216 19.52 -8.41 -14.76
C HIS A 216 20.77 -9.14 -15.24
N ALA A 217 20.79 -9.58 -16.50
CA ALA A 217 21.90 -10.33 -17.08
C ALA A 217 22.59 -9.54 -18.19
N PHE A 218 23.92 -9.53 -18.14
CA PHE A 218 24.77 -8.86 -19.12
C PHE A 218 25.87 -9.78 -19.62
N VAL A 219 26.16 -9.70 -20.93
CA VAL A 219 27.29 -10.39 -21.56
C VAL A 219 28.07 -9.37 -22.37
N ASN A 220 29.38 -9.26 -22.09
CA ASN A 220 30.29 -8.29 -22.72
C ASN A 220 29.78 -6.84 -22.66
N GLY A 221 29.16 -6.48 -21.53
CA GLY A 221 28.53 -5.19 -21.29
C GLY A 221 27.19 -4.94 -21.99
N GLN A 222 26.71 -5.87 -22.82
CA GLN A 222 25.37 -5.80 -23.39
C GLN A 222 24.35 -6.42 -22.44
N HIS A 223 23.26 -5.70 -22.14
CA HIS A 223 22.10 -6.25 -21.44
C HIS A 223 21.40 -7.27 -22.33
N ILE A 224 21.27 -8.50 -21.87
CA ILE A 224 20.60 -9.57 -22.64
C ILE A 224 19.15 -9.77 -22.18
N GLY A 225 18.83 -9.47 -20.93
CA GLY A 225 17.48 -9.56 -20.40
C GLY A 225 17.43 -9.50 -18.88
N ASN A 226 16.21 -9.36 -18.35
CA ASN A 226 15.93 -9.33 -16.93
C ASN A 226 14.78 -10.29 -16.57
N TYR A 227 14.66 -10.62 -15.29
CA TYR A 227 13.57 -11.44 -14.76
C TYR A 227 13.16 -10.95 -13.38
N ARG A 228 11.87 -11.01 -13.09
CA ARG A 228 11.29 -10.75 -11.77
C ARG A 228 10.57 -12.01 -11.31
N ALA A 229 10.91 -12.50 -10.12
CA ALA A 229 10.19 -13.62 -9.53
C ALA A 229 8.75 -13.24 -9.20
N GLU A 230 7.79 -14.10 -9.53
CA GLU A 230 6.35 -13.83 -9.37
C GLU A 230 5.71 -14.76 -8.34
N ASN A 231 4.62 -14.30 -7.72
CA ASN A 231 3.75 -15.12 -6.86
C ASN A 231 4.48 -15.82 -5.69
N GLY A 232 5.51 -15.19 -5.12
CA GLY A 232 6.32 -15.76 -4.04
C GLY A 232 7.15 -16.98 -4.44
N LYS A 233 7.23 -17.30 -5.74
CA LYS A 233 8.03 -18.42 -6.27
C LYS A 233 9.40 -17.91 -6.68
N PHE A 234 10.33 -17.91 -5.72
CA PHE A 234 11.66 -17.34 -5.94
C PHE A 234 12.61 -18.28 -6.69
N HIS A 235 12.35 -19.59 -6.76
CA HIS A 235 13.17 -20.52 -7.54
C HIS A 235 12.73 -20.55 -9.00
N TYR A 236 13.61 -20.15 -9.92
CA TYR A 236 13.34 -20.17 -11.36
C TYR A 236 14.61 -20.39 -12.20
N VAL A 237 14.39 -20.70 -13.48
CA VAL A 237 15.44 -20.78 -14.50
C VAL A 237 15.23 -19.65 -15.50
N PHE A 238 16.19 -18.73 -15.55
CA PHE A 238 16.27 -17.70 -16.59
C PHE A 238 17.15 -18.22 -17.73
N GLU A 239 16.69 -18.09 -18.97
CA GLU A 239 17.52 -18.39 -20.14
C GLU A 239 17.27 -17.39 -21.25
N GLN A 240 18.35 -16.82 -21.79
CA GLN A 240 18.27 -15.81 -22.84
C GLN A 240 19.43 -15.93 -23.82
N ASP A 241 19.13 -15.74 -25.11
CA ASP A 241 20.14 -15.73 -26.17
C ASP A 241 21.20 -14.64 -25.91
N ALA A 242 22.46 -14.98 -26.15
CA ALA A 242 23.59 -14.11 -25.84
C ALA A 242 24.70 -14.22 -26.88
N LYS A 243 25.32 -13.08 -27.20
CA LYS A 243 26.44 -13.01 -28.14
C LYS A 243 27.76 -13.16 -27.40
N PHE A 244 28.47 -14.24 -27.69
CA PHE A 244 29.83 -14.48 -27.20
C PHE A 244 30.84 -14.32 -28.33
N ASN A 245 32.07 -14.01 -27.97
CA ASN A 245 33.23 -13.86 -28.85
C ASN A 245 34.24 -14.99 -28.62
N VAL A 246 35.10 -15.27 -29.59
CA VAL A 246 36.33 -16.04 -29.32
C VAL A 246 37.21 -15.22 -28.37
N GLY A 247 37.78 -15.87 -27.37
CA GLY A 247 38.58 -15.25 -26.32
C GLY A 247 37.77 -14.96 -25.06
N ALA A 248 38.20 -13.96 -24.31
CA ALA A 248 37.59 -13.59 -23.03
C ALA A 248 36.20 -12.97 -23.22
N ASN A 249 35.22 -13.51 -22.51
CA ASN A 249 33.87 -12.97 -22.40
C ASN A 249 33.55 -12.69 -20.94
N VAL A 250 33.04 -11.49 -20.66
CA VAL A 250 32.62 -11.09 -19.32
C VAL A 250 31.13 -11.31 -19.18
N ILE A 251 30.73 -12.10 -18.18
CA ILE A 251 29.33 -12.28 -17.79
C ILE A 251 29.15 -11.54 -16.48
N SER A 252 28.20 -10.61 -16.45
CA SER A 252 27.84 -9.84 -15.25
C SER A 252 26.37 -10.01 -14.96
N LEU A 253 26.04 -10.46 -13.76
CA LEU A 253 24.67 -10.71 -13.32
C LEU A 253 24.40 -9.83 -12.10
N LEU A 254 23.38 -9.00 -12.17
CA LEU A 254 22.94 -8.18 -11.06
C LEU A 254 21.74 -8.87 -10.41
N SER A 255 21.95 -9.32 -9.18
CA SER A 255 20.93 -9.93 -8.34
C SER A 255 20.39 -8.90 -7.35
N ILE A 256 19.06 -8.84 -7.23
CA ILE A 256 18.37 -7.91 -6.33
C ILE A 256 17.49 -8.68 -5.35
N THR A 257 17.57 -8.32 -4.08
CA THR A 257 16.60 -8.68 -3.03
C THR A 257 15.64 -7.53 -2.79
N VAL A 258 14.34 -7.81 -2.85
CA VAL A 258 13.26 -6.85 -2.51
C VAL A 258 12.71 -7.20 -1.13
N GLY A 259 13.49 -6.93 -0.08
CA GLY A 259 13.24 -7.45 1.27
C GLY A 259 13.62 -8.92 1.44
N LEU A 260 13.74 -9.39 2.67
CA LEU A 260 14.09 -10.79 2.99
C LEU A 260 12.93 -11.50 3.70
N PRO A 261 12.82 -12.84 3.59
CA PRO A 261 11.81 -13.62 4.30
C PRO A 261 11.74 -13.30 5.80
N ASN A 262 10.52 -13.10 6.31
CA ASN A 262 10.25 -12.62 7.67
C ASN A 262 9.25 -13.49 8.45
N TYR A 263 8.75 -14.58 7.87
CA TYR A 263 7.88 -15.55 8.52
C TYR A 263 8.01 -16.93 7.86
N GLY A 264 7.58 -17.98 8.56
CA GLY A 264 7.67 -19.38 8.10
C GLY A 264 8.68 -20.22 8.89
N ALA A 265 8.67 -21.53 8.71
CA ALA A 265 9.69 -22.38 9.33
C ALA A 265 11.03 -22.20 8.61
N PHE A 266 12.11 -21.97 9.35
CA PHE A 266 13.47 -21.88 8.82
C PHE A 266 13.64 -20.81 7.73
N PHE A 267 12.90 -19.71 7.81
CA PHE A 267 12.94 -18.66 6.77
C PHE A 267 14.33 -18.02 6.63
N GLU A 268 15.17 -18.09 7.67
CA GLU A 268 16.57 -17.66 7.65
C GLU A 268 17.45 -18.50 6.69
N ASN A 269 17.05 -19.73 6.42
CA ASN A 269 17.74 -20.65 5.52
C ASN A 269 17.27 -20.52 4.06
N VAL A 270 16.26 -19.70 3.77
CA VAL A 270 15.75 -19.51 2.41
C VAL A 270 16.83 -18.84 1.56
N PRO A 271 17.30 -19.46 0.48
CA PRO A 271 18.36 -18.91 -0.33
C PRO A 271 17.94 -17.62 -1.05
N ALA A 272 18.89 -16.72 -1.28
CA ALA A 272 18.68 -15.51 -2.05
C ALA A 272 19.80 -15.32 -3.08
N GLY A 273 19.41 -14.78 -4.23
CA GLY A 273 20.32 -14.38 -5.31
C GLY A 273 20.66 -15.49 -6.31
N ILE A 274 21.93 -15.67 -6.64
CA ILE A 274 22.34 -16.63 -7.69
C ILE A 274 23.08 -17.78 -7.04
N THR A 275 22.33 -18.79 -6.60
CA THR A 275 22.87 -20.03 -6.04
C THR A 275 23.32 -21.02 -7.11
N GLY A 276 22.98 -20.76 -8.37
CA GLY A 276 23.36 -21.60 -9.50
C GLY A 276 22.52 -22.88 -9.62
N PRO A 277 22.83 -23.73 -10.62
CA PRO A 277 23.97 -23.59 -11.56
C PRO A 277 23.80 -22.50 -12.62
N VAL A 278 24.92 -22.11 -13.27
CA VAL A 278 24.98 -21.17 -14.40
C VAL A 278 25.66 -21.83 -15.60
N PHE A 279 25.03 -21.80 -16.77
CA PHE A 279 25.49 -22.48 -17.98
C PHE A 279 25.53 -21.56 -19.20
N ILE A 280 26.50 -21.79 -20.09
CA ILE A 280 26.36 -21.44 -21.50
C ILE A 280 25.76 -22.65 -22.22
N ILE A 281 24.67 -22.44 -22.95
CA ILE A 281 24.02 -23.48 -23.74
C ILE A 281 24.32 -23.22 -25.21
N GLY A 282 24.87 -24.19 -25.92
CA GLY A 282 25.04 -24.17 -27.37
C GLY A 282 24.10 -25.16 -28.05
N ARG A 283 23.26 -24.68 -28.98
CA ARG A 283 22.30 -25.51 -29.73
C ARG A 283 22.62 -25.57 -31.22
N ASN A 284 22.53 -26.78 -31.78
CA ASN A 284 22.63 -27.03 -33.22
C ASN A 284 21.68 -28.16 -33.62
N GLY A 285 20.51 -27.83 -34.16
CA GLY A 285 19.42 -28.80 -34.35
C GLY A 285 19.00 -29.41 -33.01
N ASP A 286 18.99 -30.75 -32.95
CA ASP A 286 18.64 -31.50 -31.73
C ASP A 286 19.81 -31.61 -30.74
N GLU A 287 21.03 -31.20 -31.12
CA GLU A 287 22.21 -31.25 -30.26
C GLU A 287 22.22 -30.07 -29.28
N THR A 288 22.29 -30.35 -27.98
CA THR A 288 22.49 -29.35 -26.93
C THR A 288 23.77 -29.65 -26.18
N ILE A 289 24.73 -28.71 -26.24
CA ILE A 289 25.94 -28.74 -25.41
C ILE A 289 25.80 -27.72 -24.30
N THR A 290 26.22 -28.11 -23.10
CA THR A 290 26.24 -27.25 -21.92
C THR A 290 27.68 -27.06 -21.44
N LYS A 291 28.05 -25.82 -21.16
CA LYS A 291 29.29 -25.45 -20.49
C LYS A 291 28.95 -24.89 -19.12
N ASP A 292 29.29 -25.62 -18.07
CA ASP A 292 29.03 -25.24 -16.68
C ASP A 292 30.03 -24.21 -16.17
N LEU A 293 29.51 -23.07 -15.71
CA LEU A 293 30.26 -21.97 -15.14
C LEU A 293 30.17 -21.90 -13.61
N SER A 294 29.44 -22.80 -12.97
CA SER A 294 29.14 -22.74 -11.53
C SER A 294 30.41 -22.84 -10.68
N GLY A 295 31.38 -23.65 -11.11
CA GLY A 295 32.70 -23.80 -10.47
C GLY A 295 33.78 -22.81 -10.97
N HIS A 296 33.42 -21.83 -11.80
CA HIS A 296 34.37 -20.80 -12.23
C HIS A 296 34.75 -19.85 -11.07
N LYS A 297 35.78 -19.04 -11.30
CA LYS A 297 36.09 -17.91 -10.44
C LYS A 297 35.05 -16.82 -10.63
N TRP A 298 34.23 -16.57 -9.60
CA TRP A 298 33.25 -15.50 -9.54
C TRP A 298 33.79 -14.31 -8.75
N SER A 299 33.62 -13.11 -9.28
CA SER A 299 33.92 -11.85 -8.61
C SER A 299 32.61 -11.18 -8.15
N TYR A 300 32.66 -10.58 -6.96
CA TYR A 300 31.49 -10.00 -6.31
C TYR A 300 31.67 -8.51 -6.04
N LYS A 301 30.59 -7.75 -6.19
CA LYS A 301 30.49 -6.39 -5.65
C LYS A 301 29.14 -6.19 -4.97
N THR A 302 29.17 -5.77 -3.72
CA THR A 302 27.98 -5.40 -2.97
C THR A 302 27.60 -3.96 -3.33
N GLY A 303 26.33 -3.74 -3.68
CA GLY A 303 25.80 -2.40 -3.94
C GLY A 303 26.13 -1.78 -5.29
N LEU A 304 25.72 -0.52 -5.38
CA LEU A 304 25.87 0.35 -6.55
C LEU A 304 26.88 1.45 -6.22
N ASN A 305 27.65 1.91 -7.21
CA ASN A 305 28.58 3.01 -7.05
C ASN A 305 27.85 4.29 -6.61
N GLY A 306 26.61 4.52 -7.06
CA GLY A 306 25.81 5.64 -6.60
C GLY A 306 25.49 5.63 -5.10
N PHE A 307 25.38 4.44 -4.49
CA PHE A 307 25.15 4.31 -3.05
C PHE A 307 26.44 4.58 -2.27
N GLU A 308 27.57 4.04 -2.74
CA GLU A 308 28.89 4.27 -2.13
C GLU A 308 29.31 5.74 -2.17
N ASN A 309 29.02 6.41 -3.29
CA ASN A 309 29.28 7.84 -3.46
C ASN A 309 28.19 8.74 -2.83
N GLN A 310 27.21 8.13 -2.16
CA GLN A 310 26.11 8.79 -1.47
C GLN A 310 25.43 9.88 -2.32
N LEU A 311 25.04 9.56 -3.55
CA LEU A 311 24.48 10.55 -4.50
C LEU A 311 23.19 11.23 -4.01
N PHE A 312 22.52 10.61 -3.05
CA PHE A 312 21.36 11.14 -2.36
C PHE A 312 21.71 12.23 -1.33
N SER A 313 22.97 12.35 -0.91
CA SER A 313 23.42 13.34 0.07
C SER A 313 23.73 14.69 -0.59
N ALA A 314 23.35 15.78 0.09
CA ALA A 314 23.70 17.14 -0.32
C ALA A 314 25.22 17.40 -0.33
N GLN A 315 25.99 16.61 0.42
CA GLN A 315 27.45 16.76 0.54
C GLN A 315 28.22 15.98 -0.53
N SER A 316 27.54 15.21 -1.39
CA SER A 316 28.21 14.41 -2.42
C SER A 316 28.85 15.32 -3.49
N PRO A 317 30.18 15.23 -3.72
CA PRO A 317 30.85 15.99 -4.77
C PRO A 317 30.59 15.34 -6.14
N SER A 318 29.38 15.50 -6.67
CA SER A 318 28.92 14.84 -7.88
C SER A 318 28.41 15.82 -8.93
N THR A 319 28.78 15.59 -10.19
CA THR A 319 28.28 16.35 -11.35
C THR A 319 26.99 15.74 -11.90
N TRP A 320 25.97 16.58 -12.07
CA TRP A 320 24.67 16.21 -12.62
C TRP A 320 24.43 16.98 -13.93
N SER A 321 23.86 16.33 -14.94
CA SER A 321 23.49 16.97 -16.20
C SER A 321 22.04 17.43 -16.16
N GLY A 322 21.79 18.72 -16.40
CA GLY A 322 20.44 19.22 -16.68
C GLY A 322 20.02 19.07 -18.15
N GLU A 323 20.96 18.70 -19.03
CA GLU A 323 20.73 18.58 -20.46
C GLU A 323 20.22 17.18 -20.84
N SER A 324 19.26 17.15 -21.77
CA SER A 324 18.74 15.93 -22.40
C SER A 324 18.42 14.83 -21.39
N VAL A 325 17.60 15.15 -20.38
CA VAL A 325 17.16 14.19 -19.35
C VAL A 325 16.54 12.97 -20.03
N PRO A 326 17.14 11.77 -19.92
CA PRO A 326 16.67 10.60 -20.63
C PRO A 326 15.39 10.09 -19.97
N PHE A 327 14.53 9.48 -20.78
CA PHE A 327 13.40 8.70 -20.30
C PHE A 327 13.66 7.23 -20.59
N ASN A 328 13.13 6.34 -19.75
CA ASN A 328 13.21 4.88 -19.92
C ASN A 328 14.65 4.34 -20.02
N ARG A 329 15.62 5.07 -19.46
CA ARG A 329 16.99 4.60 -19.29
C ARG A 329 17.11 3.85 -17.97
N THR A 330 17.52 2.59 -18.02
CA THR A 330 17.80 1.77 -16.83
C THR A 330 18.98 2.30 -16.05
N MET A 331 19.04 1.97 -14.75
CA MET A 331 20.16 2.29 -13.85
C MET A 331 20.55 3.78 -13.92
N THR A 332 19.58 4.66 -13.70
CA THR A 332 19.72 6.11 -13.84
C THR A 332 19.43 6.81 -12.51
N TRP A 333 20.22 7.83 -12.21
CA TRP A 333 19.95 8.72 -11.10
C TRP A 333 19.28 9.99 -11.59
N TYR A 334 18.19 10.39 -10.94
CA TYR A 334 17.53 11.68 -11.14
C TYR A 334 17.58 12.53 -9.87
N LYS A 335 17.67 13.84 -10.04
CA LYS A 335 17.66 14.81 -8.94
C LYS A 335 16.88 16.05 -9.35
N THR A 336 16.05 16.54 -8.45
CA THR A 336 15.29 17.79 -8.61
C THR A 336 15.15 18.54 -7.29
N THR A 337 14.69 19.78 -7.35
CA THR A 337 14.41 20.64 -6.20
C THR A 337 12.96 21.11 -6.23
N PHE A 338 12.36 21.29 -5.06
CA PHE A 338 10.95 21.69 -4.91
C PHE A 338 10.71 22.47 -3.62
N LYS A 339 9.63 23.26 -3.57
CA LYS A 339 9.15 23.88 -2.32
C LYS A 339 8.25 22.94 -1.53
N ALA A 340 8.40 22.95 -0.20
CA ALA A 340 7.53 22.17 0.67
C ALA A 340 6.06 22.59 0.47
N PRO A 341 5.11 21.64 0.37
CA PRO A 341 3.70 22.01 0.27
C PRO A 341 3.23 22.88 1.42
N LEU A 342 2.26 23.76 1.18
CA LEU A 342 1.73 24.63 2.24
C LEU A 342 0.97 23.83 3.32
N GLY A 343 0.77 24.48 4.47
CA GLY A 343 -0.01 23.94 5.59
C GLY A 343 0.61 22.74 6.30
N ASN A 344 -0.22 22.03 7.06
CA ASN A 344 0.19 20.93 7.94
C ASN A 344 -0.29 19.54 7.47
N GLU A 345 -0.99 19.48 6.33
CA GLU A 345 -1.52 18.25 5.76
C GLU A 345 -0.40 17.26 5.44
N PRO A 346 -0.55 15.94 5.66
CA PRO A 346 0.48 14.97 5.28
C PRO A 346 0.87 15.07 3.80
N VAL A 347 2.10 14.72 3.47
CA VAL A 347 2.65 14.85 2.10
C VAL A 347 2.94 13.48 1.52
N ALA A 348 2.62 13.32 0.24
CA ALA A 348 3.05 12.19 -0.56
C ALA A 348 3.72 12.68 -1.84
N VAL A 349 4.67 11.90 -2.35
CA VAL A 349 5.15 12.05 -3.72
C VAL A 349 4.44 11.02 -4.60
N ASP A 350 3.81 11.50 -5.67
CA ASP A 350 3.27 10.66 -6.74
C ASP A 350 4.42 10.27 -7.67
N LEU A 351 4.81 9.00 -7.66
CA LEU A 351 5.90 8.48 -8.48
C LEU A 351 5.39 7.80 -9.76
N LEU A 352 4.13 8.03 -10.15
CA LEU A 352 3.60 7.52 -11.41
C LEU A 352 4.52 7.90 -12.59
N GLY A 353 4.67 6.96 -13.53
CA GLY A 353 5.54 7.11 -14.70
C GLY A 353 6.96 6.61 -14.48
N LEU A 354 7.38 6.37 -13.23
CA LEU A 354 8.63 5.71 -12.91
C LEU A 354 8.50 4.17 -12.94
N GLY A 355 9.64 3.50 -12.89
CA GLY A 355 9.73 2.05 -12.97
C GLY A 355 9.81 1.40 -11.59
N LYS A 356 11.05 1.24 -11.12
CA LYS A 356 11.42 0.63 -9.84
C LYS A 356 12.66 1.33 -9.33
N GLY A 357 12.75 1.55 -8.02
CA GLY A 357 13.88 2.27 -7.50
C GLY A 357 13.86 2.55 -6.01
N THR A 358 14.60 3.58 -5.62
CA THR A 358 14.66 4.09 -4.26
C THR A 358 14.65 5.61 -4.31
N ALA A 359 13.99 6.23 -3.34
CA ALA A 359 13.81 7.68 -3.30
C ALA A 359 14.33 8.27 -2.00
N TRP A 360 14.88 9.48 -2.08
CA TRP A 360 15.37 10.24 -0.93
C TRP A 360 14.86 11.68 -0.95
N ILE A 361 14.42 12.16 0.21
CA ILE A 361 14.05 13.56 0.44
C ILE A 361 15.07 14.17 1.40
N ASN A 362 15.82 15.16 0.91
CA ASN A 362 16.90 15.81 1.66
C ASN A 362 17.91 14.80 2.26
N GLY A 363 18.19 13.72 1.54
CA GLY A 363 19.09 12.65 1.99
C GLY A 363 18.44 11.57 2.86
N ASN A 364 17.19 11.74 3.31
CA ASN A 364 16.44 10.73 4.05
C ASN A 364 15.78 9.74 3.10
N ASN A 365 16.02 8.43 3.28
CA ASN A 365 15.47 7.38 2.42
C ASN A 365 13.98 7.18 2.71
N ILE A 366 13.12 7.53 1.75
CA ILE A 366 11.66 7.37 1.88
C ILE A 366 11.17 5.98 1.43
N GLY A 367 12.09 5.10 1.08
CA GLY A 367 11.83 3.69 0.79
C GLY A 367 12.00 3.32 -0.68
N ARG A 368 11.69 2.06 -0.95
CA ARG A 368 11.67 1.52 -2.32
C ARG A 368 10.43 2.03 -3.04
N TYR A 369 10.53 2.28 -4.34
CA TYR A 369 9.35 2.52 -5.17
C TYR A 369 9.26 1.47 -6.28
N TRP A 370 8.03 1.11 -6.66
CA TRP A 370 7.77 0.21 -7.79
C TRP A 370 6.40 0.45 -8.45
N PRO A 371 6.08 1.66 -8.91
CA PRO A 371 4.78 1.96 -9.51
C PRO A 371 4.54 1.24 -10.84
N ALA A 372 5.59 0.77 -11.54
CA ALA A 372 5.40 -0.09 -12.70
C ALA A 372 4.96 -1.52 -12.36
N PHE A 373 4.98 -1.92 -11.07
CA PHE A 373 4.39 -3.17 -10.65
C PHE A 373 2.89 -2.97 -10.41
N LEU A 374 2.09 -3.34 -11.41
CA LEU A 374 0.64 -3.33 -11.33
C LEU A 374 0.12 -4.52 -10.52
N SER A 375 -0.94 -4.28 -9.76
CA SER A 375 -1.74 -5.33 -9.12
C SER A 375 -2.46 -6.18 -10.18
N SER A 376 -2.94 -7.35 -9.78
CA SER A 376 -3.81 -8.18 -10.62
C SER A 376 -5.05 -7.39 -11.05
N GLU A 377 -5.50 -7.56 -12.29
CA GLU A 377 -6.80 -7.05 -12.74
C GLU A 377 -7.97 -7.82 -12.08
N ASP A 378 -7.72 -9.08 -11.72
CA ASP A 378 -8.66 -9.95 -11.01
C ASP A 378 -8.54 -9.82 -9.49
N GLY A 379 -9.63 -10.10 -8.77
CA GLY A 379 -9.67 -10.22 -7.30
C GLY A 379 -10.48 -9.13 -6.61
N CYS A 380 -10.63 -7.97 -7.23
CA CYS A 380 -11.46 -6.89 -6.68
C CYS A 380 -12.94 -7.17 -6.96
N ALA A 381 -13.71 -7.38 -5.88
CA ALA A 381 -15.15 -7.48 -5.98
C ALA A 381 -15.77 -6.12 -6.34
N ALA A 382 -16.83 -6.12 -7.16
CA ALA A 382 -17.60 -4.91 -7.46
C ALA A 382 -18.22 -4.30 -6.19
N GLU A 383 -18.58 -5.17 -5.23
CA GLU A 383 -19.09 -4.78 -3.92
C GLU A 383 -18.46 -5.62 -2.82
N CYS A 384 -18.09 -4.97 -1.71
CA CYS A 384 -17.62 -5.61 -0.49
C CYS A 384 -18.74 -5.55 0.55
N ASN A 385 -18.98 -6.66 1.25
CA ASN A 385 -19.99 -6.78 2.29
C ASN A 385 -19.34 -7.19 3.63
N TYR A 386 -19.71 -6.52 4.72
CA TYR A 386 -19.20 -6.83 6.06
C TYR A 386 -19.68 -8.19 6.58
N ARG A 387 -20.82 -8.69 6.07
CA ARG A 387 -21.48 -9.90 6.57
C ARG A 387 -20.69 -11.16 6.21
N GLY A 388 -20.72 -12.12 7.12
CA GLY A 388 -20.04 -13.40 6.98
C GLY A 388 -18.55 -13.36 7.26
N THR A 389 -17.93 -14.53 7.27
CA THR A 389 -16.52 -14.69 7.62
C THR A 389 -15.62 -13.80 6.74
N TYR A 390 -14.66 -13.12 7.36
CA TYR A 390 -13.68 -12.29 6.66
C TYR A 390 -12.44 -13.12 6.27
N TYR A 391 -11.88 -12.81 5.10
CA TYR A 391 -10.58 -13.28 4.62
C TYR A 391 -9.94 -12.15 3.81
N ALA A 392 -8.61 -12.15 3.65
CA ALA A 392 -7.86 -11.01 3.14
C ALA A 392 -8.28 -10.57 1.72
N GLU A 393 -8.72 -11.53 0.89
CA GLU A 393 -9.12 -11.30 -0.49
C GLU A 393 -10.55 -10.75 -0.62
N LYS A 394 -11.36 -10.77 0.45
CA LYS A 394 -12.80 -10.47 0.40
C LYS A 394 -13.14 -9.06 -0.08
N CYS A 395 -12.30 -8.09 0.23
CA CYS A 395 -12.56 -6.66 -0.01
C CYS A 395 -11.34 -5.95 -0.61
N GLN A 396 -10.68 -6.60 -1.58
CA GLN A 396 -9.57 -6.00 -2.31
C GLN A 396 -10.02 -4.80 -3.15
N THR A 397 -9.11 -3.83 -3.29
CA THR A 397 -9.31 -2.62 -4.08
C THR A 397 -8.04 -2.34 -4.91
N ASN A 398 -8.13 -1.39 -5.84
CA ASN A 398 -7.01 -0.96 -6.71
C ASN A 398 -6.46 -2.08 -7.61
N CYS A 399 -7.31 -2.96 -8.16
CA CYS A 399 -6.91 -3.94 -9.17
C CYS A 399 -6.56 -3.27 -10.51
N GLY A 400 -5.54 -3.76 -11.19
CA GLY A 400 -5.00 -3.18 -12.44
C GLY A 400 -4.20 -1.89 -12.27
N GLU A 401 -4.15 -1.33 -11.06
CA GLU A 401 -3.41 -0.11 -10.74
C GLU A 401 -2.01 -0.43 -10.18
N PRO A 402 -1.08 0.53 -10.14
CA PRO A 402 0.17 0.37 -9.40
C PRO A 402 -0.07 -0.14 -7.98
N THR A 403 0.63 -1.23 -7.60
CA THR A 403 0.59 -1.79 -6.23
C THR A 403 0.85 -0.72 -5.17
N GLN A 404 1.71 0.25 -5.49
CA GLN A 404 1.81 1.50 -4.77
C GLN A 404 2.23 2.65 -5.72
N ARG A 405 1.42 3.71 -5.75
CA ARG A 405 1.67 4.93 -6.55
C ARG A 405 2.21 6.10 -5.72
N TRP A 406 1.63 6.30 -4.55
CA TRP A 406 1.97 7.40 -3.64
C TRP A 406 2.93 6.93 -2.56
N TYR A 407 3.98 7.70 -2.32
CA TYR A 407 5.02 7.38 -1.34
C TYR A 407 5.05 8.46 -0.28
N HIS A 408 4.90 8.06 0.98
CA HIS A 408 4.82 8.98 2.12
C HIS A 408 6.10 9.83 2.23
N VAL A 409 5.94 11.13 2.39
CA VAL A 409 7.03 12.08 2.68
C VAL A 409 6.75 12.72 4.04
N PRO A 410 7.48 12.33 5.11
CA PRO A 410 7.26 12.91 6.42
C PRO A 410 7.51 14.43 6.36
N ARG A 411 6.59 15.22 6.92
CA ARG A 411 6.75 16.67 7.03
C ARG A 411 8.07 17.07 7.69
N SER A 412 8.54 16.27 8.65
CA SER A 412 9.82 16.46 9.34
C SER A 412 11.06 16.24 8.47
N PHE A 413 10.92 15.63 7.28
CA PHE A 413 12.03 15.50 6.32
C PHE A 413 12.15 16.73 5.42
N LEU A 414 11.17 17.65 5.46
CA LEU A 414 11.12 18.84 4.63
C LEU A 414 11.66 20.07 5.36
N ASN A 415 12.36 20.92 4.62
CA ASN A 415 12.66 22.29 5.00
C ASN A 415 11.44 23.16 4.65
N SER A 416 10.76 23.71 5.66
CA SER A 416 9.55 24.53 5.51
C SER A 416 9.77 25.80 4.70
N ASP A 417 10.88 26.49 4.97
CA ASP A 417 11.16 27.84 4.42
C ASP A 417 12.22 27.82 3.31
N GLY A 418 12.70 26.62 2.94
CA GLY A 418 13.84 26.42 2.06
C GLY A 418 13.54 25.56 0.84
N ASP A 419 14.58 25.32 0.06
CA ASP A 419 14.53 24.33 -1.01
C ASP A 419 14.66 22.92 -0.43
N ASN A 420 13.88 22.00 -1.00
CA ASN A 420 13.98 20.58 -0.75
C ASN A 420 14.55 19.89 -1.97
N THR A 421 15.27 18.79 -1.77
CA THR A 421 15.81 17.96 -2.85
C THR A 421 15.13 16.61 -2.84
N LEU A 422 14.67 16.17 -4.02
CA LEU A 422 14.32 14.78 -4.29
C LEU A 422 15.42 14.14 -5.13
N VAL A 423 15.96 13.03 -4.66
CA VAL A 423 16.88 12.16 -5.42
C VAL A 423 16.22 10.82 -5.64
N LEU A 424 16.29 10.30 -6.86
CA LEU A 424 15.75 9.00 -7.26
C LEU A 424 16.86 8.17 -7.88
N PHE A 425 16.94 6.90 -7.48
CA PHE A 425 17.62 5.88 -8.27
C PHE A 425 16.55 5.06 -9.01
N GLU A 426 16.58 5.11 -10.34
CA GLU A 426 15.67 4.40 -11.25
C GLU A 426 16.37 3.18 -11.86
N GLU A 427 15.92 2.00 -11.48
CA GLU A 427 16.50 0.71 -11.84
C GLU A 427 16.12 0.27 -13.26
N ILE A 428 14.82 0.29 -13.59
CA ILE A 428 14.28 -0.35 -14.81
C ILE A 428 13.90 0.65 -15.90
N GLY A 429 13.96 1.94 -15.60
CA GLY A 429 13.66 3.02 -16.52
C GLY A 429 12.23 3.53 -16.36
N GLY A 430 12.09 4.85 -16.45
CA GLY A 430 10.79 5.52 -16.41
C GLY A 430 10.91 6.97 -16.85
N ASN A 431 9.81 7.71 -16.72
CA ASN A 431 9.73 9.12 -17.05
C ASN A 431 9.48 9.97 -15.77
N PRO A 432 10.48 10.73 -15.30
CA PRO A 432 10.34 11.55 -14.09
C PRO A 432 9.47 12.80 -14.31
N SER A 433 9.05 13.13 -15.53
CA SER A 433 8.23 14.33 -15.81
C SER A 433 6.85 14.30 -15.18
N PHE A 434 6.34 13.12 -14.79
CA PHE A 434 5.03 12.94 -14.16
C PHE A 434 5.08 13.03 -12.64
N VAL A 435 6.29 13.03 -12.06
CA VAL A 435 6.47 13.10 -10.61
C VAL A 435 5.99 14.44 -10.09
N ASN A 436 5.19 14.41 -9.03
CA ASN A 436 4.67 15.60 -8.38
C ASN A 436 4.43 15.36 -6.88
N PHE A 437 4.45 16.43 -6.10
CA PHE A 437 4.14 16.38 -4.67
C PHE A 437 2.68 16.75 -4.43
N GLN A 438 2.04 16.02 -3.51
CA GLN A 438 0.64 16.16 -3.18
C GLN A 438 0.45 16.20 -1.66
N THR A 439 -0.57 16.91 -1.20
CA THR A 439 -1.04 16.80 0.19
C THR A 439 -2.20 15.82 0.28
N VAL A 440 -2.26 15.09 1.40
CA VAL A 440 -3.32 14.13 1.71
C VAL A 440 -4.32 14.81 2.64
N ARG A 441 -5.56 14.97 2.20
CA ARG A 441 -6.60 15.65 2.99
C ARG A 441 -7.98 15.04 2.78
N VAL A 442 -8.92 15.35 3.67
CA VAL A 442 -10.33 14.99 3.48
C VAL A 442 -10.87 15.79 2.29
N GLY A 443 -11.42 15.10 1.28
CA GLY A 443 -12.07 15.75 0.13
C GLY A 443 -13.60 15.70 0.22
N SER A 444 -14.15 14.64 0.80
CA SER A 444 -15.57 14.61 1.15
C SER A 444 -15.79 13.79 2.41
N VAL A 445 -16.89 14.08 3.07
CA VAL A 445 -17.39 13.33 4.21
C VAL A 445 -18.81 12.86 3.93
N CYS A 446 -19.13 11.66 4.38
CA CYS A 446 -20.43 11.07 4.21
C CYS A 446 -20.98 10.62 5.56
N ALA A 447 -22.28 10.68 5.73
CA ALA A 447 -22.95 10.11 6.89
C ALA A 447 -24.26 9.47 6.47
N ASN A 448 -24.66 8.43 7.19
CA ASN A 448 -25.95 7.78 7.02
C ASN A 448 -26.51 7.48 8.40
N VAL A 449 -27.46 8.29 8.84
CA VAL A 449 -27.86 8.38 10.25
C VAL A 449 -29.36 8.13 10.35
N ASP A 450 -29.74 7.14 11.14
CA ASP A 450 -31.14 6.81 11.38
C ASP A 450 -31.86 7.96 12.12
N GLU A 451 -33.16 8.11 11.87
CA GLU A 451 -34.04 9.06 12.57
C GLU A 451 -33.89 8.94 14.10
N LYS A 452 -34.01 10.09 14.80
CA LYS A 452 -33.82 10.24 16.25
C LYS A 452 -32.38 10.16 16.74
N ASN A 453 -31.41 10.12 15.82
CA ASN A 453 -30.00 10.30 16.12
C ASN A 453 -29.51 11.68 15.66
N VAL A 454 -28.26 12.00 15.98
CA VAL A 454 -27.60 13.25 15.60
C VAL A 454 -26.64 12.97 14.45
N LEU A 455 -26.76 13.74 13.37
CA LEU A 455 -25.77 13.81 12.31
C LEU A 455 -24.59 14.65 12.80
N GLU A 456 -23.38 14.09 12.76
CA GLU A 456 -22.14 14.81 12.98
C GLU A 456 -21.28 14.80 11.71
N LEU A 457 -20.92 15.99 11.23
CA LEU A 457 -20.01 16.20 10.09
C LEU A 457 -18.81 17.04 10.52
N SER A 458 -17.62 16.67 10.06
CA SER A 458 -16.36 17.36 10.33
C SER A 458 -15.38 17.19 9.18
N CYS A 459 -14.89 18.30 8.63
CA CYS A 459 -13.89 18.34 7.56
C CYS A 459 -12.44 18.46 8.08
N ASN A 460 -12.17 17.96 9.29
CA ASN A 460 -10.85 17.93 9.95
C ASN A 460 -10.09 19.26 9.92
N GLY A 461 -10.76 20.34 10.37
CA GLY A 461 -10.18 21.69 10.45
C GLY A 461 -10.33 22.52 9.18
N LYS A 462 -11.00 21.99 8.14
CA LYS A 462 -11.47 22.78 7.00
C LYS A 462 -12.96 23.06 7.10
N PRO A 463 -13.45 24.16 6.52
CA PRO A 463 -14.88 24.38 6.41
C PRO A 463 -15.51 23.40 5.43
N ILE A 464 -16.74 22.99 5.70
CA ILE A 464 -17.61 22.33 4.73
C ILE A 464 -17.86 23.34 3.61
N SER A 465 -17.42 23.03 2.39
CA SER A 465 -17.49 23.93 1.25
C SER A 465 -18.81 23.84 0.48
N ALA A 466 -19.43 22.66 0.47
CA ALA A 466 -20.72 22.42 -0.18
C ALA A 466 -21.38 21.14 0.34
N ILE A 467 -22.70 21.05 0.19
CA ILE A 467 -23.46 19.79 0.29
C ILE A 467 -23.64 19.24 -1.12
N LYS A 468 -23.03 18.10 -1.42
CA LYS A 468 -23.13 17.45 -2.73
C LYS A 468 -24.40 16.62 -2.85
N PHE A 469 -24.81 16.00 -1.75
CA PHE A 469 -26.04 15.19 -1.68
C PHE A 469 -26.60 15.23 -0.27
N ALA A 470 -27.93 15.30 -0.15
CA ALA A 470 -28.62 14.95 1.08
C ALA A 470 -30.04 14.44 0.77
N SER A 471 -30.50 13.45 1.53
CA SER A 471 -31.89 12.95 1.45
C SER A 471 -32.31 12.33 2.79
N PHE A 472 -33.48 12.74 3.29
CA PHE A 472 -34.11 12.17 4.48
C PHE A 472 -35.32 11.33 4.09
N GLY A 473 -35.30 10.04 4.42
CA GLY A 473 -36.29 9.06 3.97
C GLY A 473 -35.68 7.67 3.95
N ASN A 474 -35.69 6.99 2.81
CA ASN A 474 -35.02 5.69 2.62
C ASN A 474 -33.91 5.74 1.54
N PRO A 475 -32.95 6.68 1.61
CA PRO A 475 -31.89 6.79 0.60
C PRO A 475 -31.08 5.50 0.47
N GLY A 476 -30.64 5.21 -0.75
CA GLY A 476 -29.81 4.07 -1.11
C GLY A 476 -28.36 4.47 -1.41
N GLY A 477 -27.54 3.47 -1.70
CA GLY A 477 -26.14 3.68 -2.11
C GLY A 477 -25.14 3.75 -0.95
N LYS A 478 -23.94 4.21 -1.28
CA LYS A 478 -22.79 4.34 -0.37
C LYS A 478 -22.13 5.70 -0.56
N CYS A 479 -21.18 6.05 0.31
CA CYS A 479 -20.45 7.30 0.21
C CYS A 479 -19.87 7.50 -1.20
N GLY A 480 -20.16 8.66 -1.81
CA GLY A 480 -19.77 8.99 -3.19
C GLY A 480 -20.79 8.59 -4.27
N SER A 481 -21.78 7.75 -3.93
CA SER A 481 -22.82 7.26 -4.86
C SER A 481 -24.16 7.09 -4.14
N PHE A 482 -24.52 8.03 -3.27
CA PHE A 482 -25.84 8.04 -2.64
C PHE A 482 -26.92 8.41 -3.65
N GLU A 483 -28.09 7.80 -3.47
CA GLU A 483 -29.25 8.03 -4.33
C GLU A 483 -30.50 8.20 -3.48
N LYS A 484 -31.43 9.03 -3.96
CA LYS A 484 -32.75 9.19 -3.33
C LYS A 484 -33.51 7.88 -3.41
N GLY A 485 -34.23 7.56 -2.33
CA GLY A 485 -35.05 6.36 -2.27
C GLY A 485 -36.46 6.57 -2.82
N THR A 486 -37.36 5.64 -2.48
CA THR A 486 -38.78 5.71 -2.86
C THR A 486 -39.63 6.58 -1.92
N CYS A 487 -39.13 6.92 -0.73
CA CYS A 487 -39.74 7.87 0.17
C CYS A 487 -38.74 8.99 0.51
N GLU A 488 -39.24 10.22 0.54
CA GLU A 488 -38.46 11.40 0.84
C GLU A 488 -39.30 12.38 1.65
N ALA A 489 -38.62 13.16 2.48
CA ALA A 489 -39.23 14.16 3.31
C ALA A 489 -39.69 15.36 2.49
N SER A 490 -40.66 16.11 3.03
CA SER A 490 -41.28 17.22 2.30
C SER A 490 -40.39 18.47 2.19
N LYS A 491 -39.40 18.63 3.06
CA LYS A 491 -38.40 19.71 2.96
C LYS A 491 -37.11 19.16 2.34
N ASP A 492 -36.47 19.98 1.53
CA ASP A 492 -35.21 19.61 0.90
C ASP A 492 -34.09 19.55 1.95
N ALA A 493 -33.54 18.36 2.16
CA ALA A 493 -32.50 18.13 3.14
C ALA A 493 -31.17 18.81 2.75
N ALA A 494 -30.89 18.97 1.45
CA ALA A 494 -29.66 19.59 0.98
C ALA A 494 -29.68 21.10 1.21
N ASP A 495 -30.82 21.76 0.99
CA ASP A 495 -30.99 23.19 1.28
C ASP A 495 -30.80 23.47 2.78
N ILE A 496 -31.46 22.71 3.64
CA ILE A 496 -31.33 22.84 5.11
C ILE A 496 -29.88 22.68 5.55
N LEU A 497 -29.20 21.63 5.07
CA LEU A 497 -27.81 21.38 5.42
C LEU A 497 -26.85 22.39 4.80
N THR A 498 -27.18 22.96 3.63
CA THR A 498 -26.39 24.03 3.03
C THR A 498 -26.42 25.26 3.92
N ASP A 499 -27.60 25.70 4.35
CA ASP A 499 -27.77 26.86 5.22
C ASP A 499 -27.13 26.66 6.59
N GLU A 500 -27.19 25.45 7.14
CA GLU A 500 -26.73 25.18 8.50
C GLU A 500 -25.27 24.71 8.60
N CYS A 501 -24.71 24.06 7.58
CA CYS A 501 -23.38 23.43 7.68
C CYS A 501 -22.31 24.12 6.84
N VAL A 502 -22.63 24.71 5.69
CA VAL A 502 -21.61 25.29 4.80
C VAL A 502 -20.91 26.47 5.47
N GLY A 503 -19.58 26.52 5.33
CA GLY A 503 -18.71 27.49 5.99
C GLY A 503 -18.29 27.11 7.42
N LYS A 504 -18.88 26.07 8.02
CA LYS A 504 -18.48 25.57 9.35
C LYS A 504 -17.49 24.42 9.23
N GLU A 505 -16.55 24.33 10.16
CA GLU A 505 -15.64 23.18 10.24
C GLU A 505 -16.32 21.90 10.74
N LYS A 506 -17.34 22.08 11.59
CA LYS A 506 -18.16 21.02 12.16
C LYS A 506 -19.63 21.38 12.07
N CYS A 507 -20.48 20.41 11.80
CA CYS A 507 -21.92 20.56 11.77
C CYS A 507 -22.59 19.44 12.57
N SER A 508 -23.58 19.78 13.39
CA SER A 508 -24.36 18.85 14.20
C SER A 508 -25.83 19.11 13.97
N ILE A 509 -26.58 18.09 13.58
CA ILE A 509 -27.99 18.22 13.17
C ILE A 509 -28.82 17.08 13.75
N ASP A 510 -29.87 17.41 14.50
CA ASP A 510 -30.85 16.41 14.93
C ASP A 510 -31.64 15.86 13.72
N VAL A 511 -31.62 14.54 13.53
CA VAL A 511 -32.33 13.89 12.44
C VAL A 511 -33.77 13.62 12.86
N SER A 512 -34.68 14.53 12.51
CA SER A 512 -36.09 14.47 12.93
C SER A 512 -37.08 14.93 11.85
N GLU A 513 -38.32 14.47 11.97
CA GLU A 513 -39.44 14.93 11.15
C GLU A 513 -39.72 16.42 11.32
N ASP A 514 -39.49 16.99 12.51
CA ASP A 514 -39.67 18.42 12.75
C ASP A 514 -38.73 19.24 11.85
N LYS A 515 -37.50 18.77 11.72
CA LYS A 515 -36.46 19.44 10.94
C LYS A 515 -36.67 19.28 9.44
N PHE A 516 -36.82 18.05 8.96
CA PHE A 516 -36.82 17.72 7.53
C PHE A 516 -38.22 17.50 6.94
N GLY A 517 -39.26 17.40 7.76
CA GLY A 517 -40.59 16.96 7.36
C GLY A 517 -40.74 15.44 7.47
N ALA A 518 -41.96 14.95 7.70
CA ALA A 518 -42.25 13.52 7.84
C ALA A 518 -42.28 12.82 6.46
N PRO A 519 -41.38 11.85 6.18
CA PRO A 519 -41.43 11.09 4.94
C PRO A 519 -42.42 9.92 5.03
N GLU A 520 -43.18 9.68 3.96
CA GLU A 520 -44.14 8.58 3.84
C GLU A 520 -43.43 7.26 3.45
N CYS A 521 -42.79 6.62 4.42
CA CYS A 521 -41.95 5.44 4.18
C CYS A 521 -42.63 4.07 4.42
N GLY A 522 -43.94 4.02 4.64
CA GLY A 522 -44.68 2.75 4.76
C GLY A 522 -44.18 1.79 5.86
N GLY A 523 -43.54 2.32 6.91
CA GLY A 523 -42.94 1.54 8.01
C GLY A 523 -41.46 1.17 7.81
N ALA A 524 -40.83 1.54 6.70
CA ALA A 524 -39.39 1.41 6.53
C ALA A 524 -38.61 2.36 7.47
N THR A 525 -37.43 1.92 7.92
CA THR A 525 -36.53 2.74 8.74
C THR A 525 -36.15 4.01 7.98
N ARG A 526 -36.36 5.16 8.63
CA ARG A 526 -36.02 6.47 8.08
C ARG A 526 -34.62 6.85 8.47
N ARG A 527 -33.88 7.42 7.53
CA ARG A 527 -32.49 7.87 7.73
C ARG A 527 -32.16 9.06 6.87
N LEU A 528 -31.20 9.85 7.32
CA LEU A 528 -30.59 10.95 6.59
C LEU A 528 -29.24 10.49 6.03
N ALA A 529 -29.13 10.43 4.70
CA ALA A 529 -27.86 10.24 4.01
C ALA A 529 -27.34 11.59 3.52
N VAL A 530 -26.07 11.89 3.75
CA VAL A 530 -25.41 13.15 3.38
C VAL A 530 -24.05 12.87 2.76
N GLU A 531 -23.68 13.61 1.72
CA GLU A 531 -22.32 13.77 1.23
C GLU A 531 -21.98 15.27 1.19
N ALA A 532 -20.97 15.67 1.96
CA ALA A 532 -20.49 17.04 2.05
C ALA A 532 -19.04 17.13 1.54
N ILE A 533 -18.69 18.25 0.91
CA ILE A 533 -17.37 18.50 0.33
C ILE A 533 -16.51 19.31 1.30
N CYS A 534 -15.25 18.88 1.39
CA CYS A 534 -14.15 19.56 2.08
C CYS A 534 -13.10 19.96 1.03
#